data_AF-A0A1C5CHL4-F1
#
_entry.id   AF-A0A1C5CHL4-F1
#
_cell.length_a   1.000
_cell.length_b   1.000
_cell.length_c   1.000
_cell.angle_alpha   90.00
_cell.angle_beta   90.00
_cell.angle_gamma   90.00
#
_symmetry.space_group_name_H-M   'P 1'
#
loop_
_entity.id
_entity.type
_entity.pdbx_description
1 polymer ?
#
loop_
_entity_poly.entity_id
_entity_poly.type
_entity_poly.pdbx_seq_one_letter_code
_entity_poly.pdbx_strand_id
1 'polypeptide(L)' 'MDTPRFGIPERLARRMTLAEQHEYLRDRLSRRRVLRGGAATAGTVAGAGLLGG' A
#
# COMPACT_ATOMS: atom_id res chain seq x y z
N MET A 1 -8.69 -0.11 24.63
CA MET A 1 -8.19 0.92 23.70
C MET A 1 -8.69 0.56 22.32
N ASP A 2 -9.66 1.31 21.81
CA ASP A 2 -10.06 1.19 20.40
C ASP A 2 -8.99 1.91 19.56
N THR A 3 -8.47 1.23 18.54
CA THR A 3 -7.36 1.73 17.72
C THR A 3 -7.82 1.82 16.27
N PRO A 4 -7.72 3.01 15.63
CA PRO A 4 -8.22 3.19 14.29
C PRO A 4 -7.45 2.32 13.27
N ARG A 5 -8.18 1.46 12.56
CA ARG A 5 -7.66 0.51 11.55
C ARG A 5 -7.44 1.18 10.20
N PHE A 6 -6.55 2.17 10.18
CA PHE A 6 -6.30 2.97 8.98
C PHE A 6 -5.67 2.11 7.87
N GLY A 7 -6.34 1.95 6.73
CA GLY A 7 -5.77 1.29 5.53
C GLY A 7 -5.57 -0.24 5.63
N ILE A 8 -6.00 -0.87 6.72
CA ILE A 8 -5.96 -2.33 6.91
C ILE A 8 -7.36 -2.91 6.68
N PRO A 9 -7.54 -3.92 5.83
CA PRO A 9 -8.83 -4.58 5.66
C PRO A 9 -9.37 -5.13 6.98
N GLU A 10 -10.67 -4.92 7.25
CA GLU A 10 -11.28 -5.24 8.55
C GLU A 10 -11.15 -6.73 8.91
N ARG A 11 -11.32 -7.62 7.92
CA ARG A 11 -11.15 -9.07 8.13
C ARG A 11 -9.73 -9.45 8.51
N LEU A 12 -8.74 -8.69 8.03
CA LEU A 12 -7.32 -8.88 8.31
C LEU A 12 -6.96 -8.31 9.69
N ALA A 13 -7.43 -7.10 10.00
CA ALA A 13 -7.18 -6.46 11.29
C ALA A 13 -7.75 -7.26 12.48
N ARG A 14 -8.89 -7.94 12.31
CA ARG A 14 -9.49 -8.80 13.37
C ARG A 14 -8.60 -9.95 13.84
N ARG A 15 -7.64 -10.38 13.02
CA ARG A 15 -6.72 -11.49 13.33
C ARG A 15 -5.29 -11.03 13.63
N MET A 16 -5.06 -9.72 13.72
CA MET A 16 -3.72 -9.13 13.91
C MET A 16 -3.65 -8.33 15.20
N THR A 17 -2.57 -8.53 15.93
CA THR A 17 -2.19 -7.68 17.06
C THR A 17 -1.85 -6.27 16.59
N LEU A 18 -1.83 -5.31 17.51
CA LEU A 18 -1.48 -3.92 17.20
C LEU A 18 -0.06 -3.77 16.63
N ALA A 19 0.88 -4.62 17.09
CA ALA A 19 2.25 -4.64 16.59
C ALA A 19 2.32 -5.14 15.14
N GLU A 20 1.60 -6.21 14.82
CA GLU A 20 1.52 -6.72 13.45
C GLU A 20 0.84 -5.70 12.52
N GLN A 21 -0.18 -4.99 13.02
CA GLN A 21 -0.82 -3.91 12.28
C GLN A 21 0.16 -2.76 12.01
N HIS A 22 0.99 -2.38 12.99
CA HIS A 22 2.03 -1.37 12.80
C HIS A 22 3.02 -1.80 11.72
N GLU A 23 3.53 -3.03 11.76
CA GLU A 23 4.47 -3.55 10.77
C GLU A 23 3.86 -3.60 9.37
N TYR A 24 2.59 -4.02 9.25
CA TYR A 24 1.88 -4.01 7.98
C TYR A 24 1.79 -2.61 7.37
N LEU A 25 1.47 -1.61 8.19
CA LEU A 25 1.42 -0.21 7.72
C LEU A 25 2.80 0.33 7.39
N ARG A 26 3.81 0.01 8.21
CA ARG A 26 5.19 0.41 8.00
C ARG A 26 5.74 -0.14 6.69
N ASP A 27 5.52 -1.42 6.39
CA ASP A 27 5.93 -2.03 5.13
C ASP A 27 5.14 -1.43 3.95
N ARG A 28 3.80 -1.38 4.07
CA ARG A 28 2.92 -0.97 2.97
C ARG A 28 3.09 0.49 2.58
N LEU A 29 3.30 1.37 3.57
CA LEU A 29 3.51 2.81 3.39
C LEU A 29 5.00 3.20 3.34
N SER A 30 5.91 2.22 3.31
CA SER A 30 7.33 2.48 3.18
C SER A 30 7.61 3.31 1.94
N ARG A 31 8.45 4.35 2.08
CA ARG A 31 8.85 5.25 0.97
C ARG A 31 9.27 4.46 -0.27
N ARG A 32 10.02 3.36 -0.10
CA ARG A 32 10.47 2.53 -1.22
C ARG A 32 9.32 1.85 -1.97
N ARG A 33 8.29 1.40 -1.25
CA ARG A 33 7.11 0.76 -1.83
C ARG A 33 6.20 1.78 -2.49
N VAL A 34 6.03 2.95 -1.89
CA VAL A 34 5.29 4.08 -2.48
C VAL A 34 5.97 4.58 -3.75
N LEU A 35 7.30 4.77 -3.74
CA LEU A 35 8.05 5.18 -4.92
C LEU A 35 8.00 4.12 -6.03
N ARG A 36 8.12 2.82 -5.69
CA ARG A 36 7.99 1.74 -6.67
C ARG A 36 6.57 1.60 -7.22
N GLY A 37 5.55 1.72 -6.37
CA GLY A 37 4.15 1.69 -6.78
C GLY A 37 3.81 2.89 -7.66
N GLY A 38 4.24 4.09 -7.29
CA GLY A 38 4.10 5.30 -8.09
C GLY A 38 4.87 5.24 -9.41
N ALA A 39 6.11 4.74 -9.40
CA ALA A 39 6.89 4.54 -10.62
C ALA A 39 6.30 3.44 -11.52
N ALA A 40 5.76 2.36 -10.96
CA ALA A 40 5.08 1.31 -11.73
C ALA A 40 3.80 1.86 -12.37
N THR A 41 2.95 2.56 -11.62
CA THR A 41 1.75 3.20 -12.17
C THR A 41 2.12 4.24 -13.23
N ALA A 42 3.10 5.11 -12.97
CA ALA A 42 3.56 6.11 -13.94
C ALA A 42 4.17 5.46 -15.19
N GLY A 43 4.96 4.41 -15.04
CA GLY A 43 5.53 3.64 -16.15
C GLY A 43 4.47 2.90 -16.98
N THR A 44 3.43 2.36 -16.34
CA THR A 44 2.30 1.75 -17.06
C THR A 44 1.45 2.77 -17.80
N VAL A 45 1.20 3.95 -17.21
CA VAL A 45 0.45 5.03 -17.88
C VAL A 45 1.26 5.60 -19.04
N ALA A 46 2.57 5.83 -18.87
CA ALA A 46 3.45 6.26 -19.94
C ALA A 46 3.58 5.19 -21.05
N GLY A 47 3.72 3.91 -20.70
CA GLY A 47 3.82 2.81 -21.66
C GLY A 47 2.52 2.57 -22.43
N ALA A 48 1.35 2.68 -21.79
CA ALA A 48 0.06 2.61 -22.46
C ALA A 48 -0.18 3.83 -23.38
N GLY A 49 0.24 5.02 -22.96
CA GLY A 49 0.16 6.22 -23.79
C GLY A 49 1.09 6.19 -25.02
N LEU A 50 2.24 5.51 -24.94
CA LEU A 50 3.19 5.38 -26.05
C LEU A 50 2.85 4.24 -27.03
N LEU A 51 2.10 3.23 -26.61
CA LEU A 51 1.70 2.10 -27.48
C LEU A 51 0.29 2.25 -28.07
N GLY A 52 -0.50 3.21 -27.56
CA GLY A 52 -1.87 3.48 -28.03
C GLY A 52 -1.99 4.70 -28.97
N GLY A 53 -0.88 5.37 -29.30
CA GLY A 53 -0.82 6.54 -30.18
C GLY A 53 -0.22 6.25 -31.54
#